data_AF-A0A6N8H9M0-F1
#
_entry.id   AF-A0A6N8H9M0-F1
#
_cell.length_a   1.000
_cell.length_b   1.000
_cell.length_c   1.000
_cell.angle_alpha   90.00
_cell.angle_beta   90.00
_cell.angle_gamma   90.00
#
_symmetry.space_group_name_H-M   'P 1'
#
loop_
_entity.id
_entity.type
_entity.pdbx_description
1 polymer ?
#
loop_
_entity_poly.entity_id
_entity_poly.type
_entity_poly.pdbx_seq_one_letter_code
_entity_poly.pdbx_strand_id
1 'polypeptide(L)'
;MNKIFLINQDLNDFTDIVLEEKFREKNPVYGKVNYYPIFASRLPFFKNILLEEAIDAQNRVIPFFNFIRMSWIPVLCVLDYSDDTHFKQEIIKHIKHHWTANEIDNFKTYIQSRTEWLLLF
;
A
#
# COMPACT_ATOMS: atom_id res chain seq x y z
N MET A 1 -0.70 12.52 -13.43
CA MET A 1 0.45 11.73 -12.93
C MET A 1 0.20 10.26 -13.23
N ASN A 2 1.18 9.52 -13.76
CA ASN A 2 0.99 8.09 -14.06
C ASN A 2 0.87 7.30 -12.77
N LYS A 3 -0.13 6.40 -12.69
CA LYS A 3 -0.32 5.51 -11.55
C LYS A 3 0.86 4.54 -11.42
N ILE A 4 1.32 4.28 -10.20
CA ILE A 4 2.45 3.35 -9.95
C ILE A 4 2.01 1.90 -10.17
N PHE A 5 0.82 1.54 -9.66
CA PHE A 5 0.21 0.23 -9.78
C PHE A 5 -1.15 0.40 -10.44
N LEU A 6 -1.46 -0.39 -11.47
CA LEU A 6 -2.76 -0.32 -12.15
C LEU A 6 -3.79 -1.19 -11.43
N ILE A 7 -5.04 -0.74 -11.39
CA ILE A 7 -6.16 -1.55 -10.88
C ILE A 7 -6.45 -2.66 -11.90
N ASN A 8 -6.32 -3.90 -11.44
CA ASN A 8 -6.81 -5.07 -12.17
C ASN A 8 -8.34 -5.03 -12.20
N GLN A 9 -8.93 -4.96 -13.41
CA GLN A 9 -10.39 -4.80 -13.55
C GLN A 9 -11.17 -6.05 -13.17
N ASP A 10 -10.69 -7.25 -13.53
CA ASP A 10 -11.34 -8.51 -13.16
C ASP A 10 -11.46 -8.64 -11.63
N LEU A 11 -10.42 -8.20 -10.91
CA LEU A 11 -10.43 -8.18 -9.46
C LEU A 11 -11.33 -7.06 -8.91
N ASN A 12 -11.37 -5.91 -9.58
CA ASN A 12 -12.21 -4.77 -9.21
C ASN A 12 -13.71 -5.03 -9.43
N ASP A 13 -14.11 -6.03 -10.20
CA ASP A 13 -15.53 -6.36 -10.34
C ASP A 13 -16.09 -7.12 -9.12
N PHE A 14 -15.22 -7.61 -8.23
CA PHE A 14 -15.65 -8.25 -7.00
C PHE A 14 -16.18 -7.27 -5.95
N THR A 15 -17.10 -7.77 -5.13
CA THR A 15 -17.57 -7.07 -3.93
C THR A 15 -16.49 -7.02 -2.87
N ASP A 16 -16.62 -6.09 -1.92
CA ASP A 16 -15.59 -5.90 -0.89
C ASP A 16 -15.37 -7.14 -0.01
N ILE A 17 -16.45 -7.88 0.27
CA ILE A 17 -16.40 -9.15 1.01
C ILE A 17 -15.60 -10.20 0.25
N VAL A 18 -15.89 -10.39 -1.04
CA VAL A 18 -15.19 -11.38 -1.88
C VAL A 18 -13.72 -11.02 -2.05
N LEU A 19 -13.42 -9.73 -2.16
CA LEU A 19 -12.06 -9.21 -2.21
C LEU A 19 -11.27 -9.54 -0.96
N GLU A 20 -11.85 -9.31 0.23
CA GLU A 20 -11.21 -9.63 1.50
C GLU A 20 -10.98 -11.14 1.66
N GLU A 21 -11.99 -11.97 1.36
CA GLU A 21 -11.90 -13.42 1.42
C GLU A 21 -10.75 -13.95 0.55
N LYS A 22 -10.70 -13.50 -0.72
CA LYS A 22 -9.65 -13.90 -1.67
C LYS A 22 -8.28 -13.41 -1.28
N PHE A 23 -8.18 -12.23 -0.69
CA PHE A 23 -6.91 -11.68 -0.21
C PHE A 23 -6.33 -12.49 0.95
N ARG A 24 -7.20 -13.02 1.82
CA ARG A 24 -6.81 -13.82 3.00
C ARG A 24 -6.46 -15.27 2.67
N GLU A 25 -6.69 -15.73 1.44
CA GLU A 25 -6.22 -17.04 0.98
C GLU A 25 -4.70 -17.15 1.14
N LYS A 26 -4.20 -18.36 1.47
CA LYS A 26 -2.77 -18.60 1.65
C LYS A 26 -1.96 -18.25 0.39
N ASN A 27 -2.54 -18.46 -0.79
CA ASN A 27 -1.95 -18.14 -2.09
C ASN A 27 -3.02 -17.48 -2.98
N PRO A 28 -3.27 -16.16 -2.84
CA PRO A 28 -4.28 -15.47 -3.63
C PRO A 28 -3.97 -15.59 -5.12
N VAL A 29 -4.95 -15.97 -5.94
CA VAL A 29 -4.77 -16.21 -7.39
C VAL A 29 -4.13 -15.03 -8.11
N TYR A 30 -4.58 -13.81 -7.78
CA TYR A 30 -4.06 -12.58 -8.37
C TYR A 30 -2.78 -12.08 -7.69
N GLY A 31 -2.32 -12.69 -6.60
CA GLY A 31 -1.23 -12.20 -5.77
C GLY A 31 -1.61 -10.93 -4.98
N LYS A 32 -1.14 -10.81 -3.73
CA LYS A 32 -1.53 -9.73 -2.81
C LYS A 32 -1.34 -8.32 -3.39
N VAL A 33 -0.27 -8.11 -4.17
CA VAL A 33 0.07 -6.80 -4.77
C VAL A 33 -1.08 -6.20 -5.59
N ASN A 34 -1.84 -7.04 -6.30
CA ASN A 34 -2.92 -6.57 -7.17
C ASN A 34 -4.16 -6.10 -6.40
N TYR A 35 -4.28 -6.41 -5.11
CA TYR A 35 -5.41 -6.00 -4.27
C TYR A 35 -5.22 -4.59 -3.70
N TYR A 36 -3.98 -4.18 -3.39
CA TYR A 36 -3.72 -2.92 -2.69
C TYR A 36 -4.22 -1.65 -3.42
N PRO A 37 -4.11 -1.51 -4.76
CA PRO A 37 -4.70 -0.37 -5.46
C PRO A 37 -6.21 -0.28 -5.30
N ILE A 38 -6.90 -1.43 -5.34
CA ILE A 38 -8.35 -1.51 -5.15
C ILE A 38 -8.69 -1.15 -3.70
N PHE A 39 -7.99 -1.74 -2.73
CA PHE A 39 -8.18 -1.46 -1.31
C PHE A 39 -8.01 0.01 -0.98
N ALA A 40 -6.98 0.65 -1.55
CA ALA A 40 -6.72 2.07 -1.38
C ALA A 40 -7.81 2.95 -2.03
N SER A 41 -8.40 2.51 -3.15
CA SER A 41 -9.51 3.21 -3.81
C SER A 41 -10.87 3.02 -3.12
N ARG A 42 -11.01 1.99 -2.27
CA ARG A 42 -12.26 1.61 -1.60
C ARG A 42 -12.20 1.81 -0.08
N LEU A 43 -11.62 2.91 0.34
CA LEU A 43 -11.71 3.32 1.73
C LEU A 43 -13.17 3.67 2.09
N PRO A 44 -13.61 3.40 3.33
CA PRO A 44 -12.82 2.97 4.49
C PRO A 44 -12.68 1.45 4.67
N PHE A 45 -13.34 0.62 3.85
CA PHE A 45 -13.51 -0.83 4.12
C PHE A 45 -12.19 -1.57 4.38
N PHE A 46 -11.16 -1.28 3.59
CA PHE A 46 -9.87 -1.97 3.66
C PHE A 46 -8.79 -1.23 4.46
N LYS A 47 -9.16 -0.19 5.19
CA LYS A 47 -8.23 0.66 5.95
C LYS A 47 -7.29 -0.17 6.84
N ASN A 48 -7.85 -1.07 7.64
CA ASN A 48 -7.07 -1.87 8.60
C ASN A 48 -6.10 -2.82 7.88
N ILE A 49 -6.54 -3.44 6.79
CA ILE A 49 -5.67 -4.33 5.98
C ILE A 49 -4.47 -3.56 5.43
N LEU A 50 -4.67 -2.34 4.94
CA LEU A 50 -3.58 -1.51 4.42
C LEU A 50 -2.57 -1.12 5.50
N LEU A 51 -3.05 -0.81 6.72
CA LEU A 51 -2.17 -0.50 7.85
C LEU A 51 -1.37 -1.74 8.29
N GLU A 52 -2.05 -2.88 8.47
CA GLU A 52 -1.44 -4.15 8.86
C GLU A 52 -0.34 -4.58 7.87
N GLU A 53 -0.65 -4.59 6.57
CA GLU A 53 0.29 -5.04 5.54
C GLU A 53 1.47 -4.08 5.36
N ALA A 54 1.31 -2.79 5.69
CA ALA A 54 2.38 -1.80 5.65
C ALA A 54 3.42 -2.00 6.77
N ILE A 55 3.10 -2.73 7.83
CA ILE A 55 4.03 -2.98 8.95
C ILE A 55 4.35 -4.46 9.18
N ASP A 56 3.68 -5.37 8.46
CA ASP A 56 3.91 -6.80 8.56
C ASP A 56 5.40 -7.14 8.42
N ALA A 57 5.90 -7.93 9.36
CA ALA A 57 7.33 -8.22 9.48
C ALA A 57 7.87 -8.98 8.27
N GLN A 58 7.07 -9.86 7.65
CA GLN A 58 7.47 -10.59 6.45
C GLN A 58 7.52 -9.64 5.26
N ASN A 59 6.49 -8.80 5.09
CA ASN A 59 6.44 -7.81 4.01
C ASN A 59 7.57 -6.77 4.10
N ARG A 60 8.07 -6.49 5.31
CA ARG A 60 9.19 -5.56 5.51
C ARG A 60 10.54 -6.12 5.10
N VAL A 61 10.72 -7.44 5.06
CA VAL A 61 12.00 -8.07 4.67
C VAL A 61 11.99 -8.64 3.26
N ILE A 62 10.81 -8.90 2.69
CA ILE A 62 10.67 -9.45 1.33
C ILE A 62 10.87 -8.32 0.30
N PRO A 63 11.93 -8.38 -0.53
CA PRO A 63 12.06 -7.49 -1.67
C PRO A 63 11.04 -7.84 -2.76
N PHE A 64 10.52 -6.81 -3.40
CA PHE A 64 9.66 -6.84 -4.57
C PHE A 64 10.34 -5.99 -5.66
N PHE A 65 10.67 -6.58 -6.81
CA PHE A 65 11.46 -5.94 -7.88
C PHE A 65 12.67 -5.12 -7.38
N ASN A 66 13.80 -5.80 -7.23
CA ASN A 66 15.09 -5.25 -6.79
C ASN A 66 15.07 -4.65 -5.38
N PHE A 67 14.53 -3.44 -5.21
CA PHE A 67 14.76 -2.59 -4.03
C PHE A 67 13.47 -2.12 -3.33
N ILE A 68 12.29 -2.31 -3.92
CA ILE A 68 11.02 -1.99 -3.25
C ILE A 68 10.73 -3.11 -2.25
N ARG A 69 10.21 -2.79 -1.07
CA ARG A 69 9.76 -3.81 -0.11
C ARG A 69 8.26 -4.04 -0.27
N MET A 70 7.79 -5.26 -0.03
CA MET A 70 6.35 -5.56 -0.10
C MET A 70 5.52 -4.61 0.79
N SER A 71 6.05 -4.23 1.96
CA SER A 71 5.39 -3.29 2.88
C SER A 71 5.24 -1.86 2.33
N TRP A 72 5.99 -1.49 1.29
CA TRP A 72 5.90 -0.16 0.67
C TRP A 72 4.69 -0.05 -0.24
N ILE A 73 4.26 -1.16 -0.84
CA ILE A 73 3.20 -1.22 -1.84
C ILE A 73 1.86 -0.69 -1.29
N PRO A 74 1.33 -1.12 -0.13
CA PRO A 74 0.10 -0.57 0.41
C PRO A 74 0.21 0.95 0.65
N VAL A 75 1.35 1.44 1.13
CA VAL A 75 1.58 2.88 1.34
C VAL A 75 1.53 3.64 0.01
N LEU A 76 2.26 3.16 -1.00
CA LEU A 76 2.25 3.76 -2.34
C LEU A 76 0.85 3.78 -2.95
N CYS A 77 0.08 2.69 -2.78
CA CYS A 77 -1.29 2.62 -3.25
C CYS A 77 -2.19 3.62 -2.54
N VAL A 78 -2.08 3.79 -1.23
CA VAL A 78 -2.83 4.81 -0.48
C VAL A 78 -2.49 6.22 -0.95
N LEU A 79 -1.20 6.53 -1.13
CA LEU A 79 -0.78 7.86 -1.59
C LEU A 79 -1.31 8.17 -3.00
N ASP A 80 -1.38 7.15 -3.87
CA ASP A 80 -1.80 7.31 -5.26
C ASP A 80 -3.34 7.25 -5.45
N TYR A 81 -4.07 6.40 -4.72
CA TYR A 81 -5.50 6.14 -4.96
C TYR A 81 -6.47 6.70 -3.92
N SER A 82 -6.02 6.96 -2.69
CA SER A 82 -6.92 7.52 -1.69
C SER A 82 -7.19 9.00 -1.99
N ASP A 83 -8.45 9.43 -1.92
CA ASP A 83 -8.80 10.85 -1.88
C ASP A 83 -8.82 11.41 -0.44
N ASP A 84 -8.73 10.53 0.56
CA ASP A 84 -8.72 10.88 1.98
C ASP A 84 -7.32 11.31 2.43
N THR A 85 -7.12 12.64 2.50
CA THR A 85 -5.87 13.24 2.97
C THR A 85 -5.57 12.88 4.44
N HIS A 86 -6.59 12.72 5.28
CA HIS A 86 -6.40 12.33 6.67
C HIS A 86 -5.83 10.91 6.75
N PHE A 87 -6.37 9.98 5.96
CA PHE A 87 -5.83 8.62 5.92
C PHE A 87 -4.43 8.55 5.32
N LYS A 88 -4.10 9.38 4.32
CA LYS A 88 -2.71 9.52 3.84
C LYS A 88 -1.75 9.91 4.96
N GLN A 89 -2.11 10.90 5.78
CA GLN A 89 -1.30 11.30 6.93
C GLN A 89 -1.21 10.20 7.99
N GLU A 90 -2.31 9.49 8.23
CA GLU A 90 -2.38 8.40 9.18
C GLU A 90 -1.44 7.25 8.81
N ILE A 91 -1.46 6.79 7.55
CA ILE A 91 -0.56 5.71 7.13
C ILE A 91 0.91 6.13 7.18
N ILE A 92 1.24 7.39 6.86
CA ILE A 92 2.62 7.91 7.01
C ILE A 92 3.04 7.92 8.48
N LYS A 93 2.18 8.40 9.39
CA LYS A 93 2.44 8.35 10.82
C LYS A 93 2.62 6.92 11.32
N HIS A 94 1.79 5.99 10.82
CA HIS A 94 1.86 4.59 11.17
C HIS A 94 3.21 3.97 10.76
N ILE A 95 3.65 4.15 9.52
CA ILE A 95 4.96 3.61 9.09
C ILE A 95 6.13 4.29 9.80
N LYS A 96 6.07 5.60 10.10
CA LYS A 96 7.13 6.28 10.88
C LYS A 96 7.28 5.73 12.30
N HIS A 97 6.21 5.18 12.88
CA HIS A 97 6.26 4.55 14.20
C HIS A 97 6.87 3.14 14.17
N HIS A 98 6.70 2.40 13.07
CA HIS A 98 7.06 0.99 13.00
C HIS A 98 8.31 0.69 12.16
N TRP A 99 8.62 1.53 11.17
CA TRP A 99 9.80 1.40 10.33
C TRP A 99 11.01 2.07 10.98
N THR A 100 12.19 1.57 10.65
CA THR A 100 13.48 2.18 11.01
C THR A 100 13.71 3.47 10.22
N ALA A 101 14.57 4.36 10.74
CA ALA A 101 14.95 5.58 10.03
C ALA A 101 15.49 5.28 8.62
N ASN A 102 16.33 4.25 8.47
CA ASN A 102 16.86 3.84 7.17
C ASN A 102 15.76 3.37 6.21
N GLU A 103 14.73 2.65 6.68
CA GLU A 103 13.60 2.26 5.82
C GLU A 103 12.80 3.48 5.36
N ILE A 104 12.58 4.46 6.24
CA ILE A 104 11.90 5.71 5.92
C ILE A 104 12.71 6.52 4.91
N ASP A 105 14.02 6.67 5.09
CA ASP A 105 14.89 7.42 4.17
C ASP A 105 14.96 6.77 2.79
N ASN A 106 15.04 5.44 2.74
CA ASN A 106 14.98 4.69 1.48
C ASN A 106 13.63 4.88 0.77
N PHE A 107 12.52 4.84 1.52
CA PHE A 107 11.20 5.09 0.95
C PHE A 107 11.06 6.53 0.42
N LYS A 108 11.50 7.54 1.18
CA LYS A 108 11.51 8.94 0.74
C LYS A 108 12.35 9.14 -0.52
N THR A 109 13.51 8.50 -0.59
CA THR A 109 14.38 8.51 -1.78
C THR A 109 13.67 7.91 -2.99
N TYR A 110 12.92 6.81 -2.80
CA TYR A 110 12.14 6.21 -3.87
C TYR A 110 11.05 7.14 -4.40
N ILE A 111 10.31 7.81 -3.51
CA ILE A 111 9.23 8.73 -3.90
C ILE A 111 9.71 10.17 -4.17
N GLN A 112 11.01 10.42 -4.28
CA GLN A 112 11.57 11.78 -4.33
C GLN A 112 11.02 12.66 -5.47
N SER A 113 10.56 12.05 -6.57
CA SER A 113 9.95 12.74 -7.71
C SER A 113 8.47 13.11 -7.51
N ARG A 114 7.84 12.64 -6.43
CA ARG A 114 6.43 12.84 -6.06
C ARG A 114 6.34 13.88 -4.94
N THR A 115 6.60 15.14 -5.28
CA THR A 115 6.81 16.22 -4.29
C THR A 115 5.64 16.40 -3.31
N GLU A 116 4.41 16.22 -3.76
CA GLU A 116 3.21 16.31 -2.93
C GLU A 116 3.13 15.23 -1.86
N TRP A 117 3.71 14.05 -2.10
CA TRP A 117 3.74 12.97 -1.12
C TRP A 117 4.81 13.22 -0.06
N LEU A 118 5.91 13.86 -0.42
CA LEU A 118 6.97 14.22 0.52
C LEU A 118 6.50 15.21 1.59
N LEU A 119 5.49 16.03 1.29
CA LEU A 119 4.91 16.98 2.26
C LEU A 119 4.18 16.29 3.43
N LEU A 120 3.94 14.98 3.34
CA LEU A 120 3.29 14.20 4.39
C LEU A 120 4.27 13.65 5.43
N PHE A 121 5.58 13.75 5.19
CA PHE A 121 6.66 13.20 6.05
C PHE A 121 7.22 14.23 7.02
#